data_AF-A0A7X7ZVY1-F1
#
_entry.id   AF-A0A7X7ZVY1-F1
#
_cell.length_a   1.000
_cell.length_b   1.000
_cell.length_c   1.000
_cell.angle_alpha   90.00
_cell.angle_beta   90.00
_cell.angle_gamma   90.00
#
_symmetry.space_group_name_H-M   'P 1'
#
loop_
_entity.id
_entity.type
_entity.pdbx_description
1 polymer ?
#
loop_
_entity_poly.entity_id
_entity_poly.type
_entity_poly.pdbx_seq_one_letter_code
_entity_poly.pdbx_strand_id
1 'polypeptide(L)'
;MALPEKEIDITRNIKIIECLKSEMLTEVADLFKVLAEGTREELHESVGDVLSNIILISYLLGKRLGVSYNAVEAKIRSKVRLGLVENNDAEKYYGDLSELSKHLGSSRRKEK
;
A
#
# COMPACT_ATOMS: atom_id res chain seq x y z
N MET A 1 -18.36 11.32 -35.63
CA MET A 1 -17.94 9.93 -35.39
C MET A 1 -17.90 9.71 -33.88
N ALA A 2 -18.68 8.76 -33.36
CA ALA A 2 -18.56 8.36 -31.95
C ALA A 2 -17.30 7.48 -31.81
N LEU A 3 -16.49 7.76 -30.79
CA LEU A 3 -15.33 6.92 -30.49
C LEU A 3 -15.83 5.52 -30.04
N PRO A 4 -15.18 4.43 -30.47
CA PRO A 4 -15.56 3.08 -30.07
C PRO A 4 -15.41 2.90 -28.55
N GLU A 5 -16.37 2.22 -27.92
CA GLU A 5 -16.47 2.06 -26.45
C GLU A 5 -15.16 1.55 -25.81
N LYS A 6 -14.43 0.67 -26.50
CA LYS A 6 -13.14 0.13 -26.04
C LYS A 6 -12.05 1.20 -25.93
N GLU A 7 -12.01 2.17 -26.84
CA GLU A 7 -11.05 3.29 -26.77
C GLU A 7 -11.40 4.26 -25.63
N ILE A 8 -12.70 4.46 -25.38
CA ILE A 8 -13.20 5.25 -24.26
C ILE A 8 -12.81 4.60 -22.92
N ASP A 9 -12.93 3.28 -22.80
CA ASP A 9 -12.54 2.55 -21.58
C ASP A 9 -11.02 2.59 -21.32
N ILE A 10 -10.20 2.47 -22.37
CA ILE A 10 -8.75 2.62 -22.25
C ILE A 10 -8.39 4.03 -21.77
N THR A 11 -8.98 5.06 -22.40
CA THR A 11 -8.75 6.47 -22.04
C THR A 11 -9.17 6.76 -20.59
N ARG A 12 -10.32 6.21 -20.17
CA ARG A 12 -10.79 6.31 -18.78
C ARG A 12 -9.83 5.62 -17.82
N ASN A 13 -9.32 4.44 -18.16
CA ASN A 13 -8.36 3.72 -17.32
C ASN A 13 -7.05 4.50 -17.15
N ILE A 14 -6.53 5.08 -18.23
CA ILE A 14 -5.34 5.95 -18.18
C ILE A 14 -5.60 7.15 -17.26
N LYS A 15 -6.74 7.84 -17.41
CA LYS A 15 -7.09 8.97 -16.56
C LYS A 15 -7.14 8.60 -15.07
N ILE A 16 -7.71 7.44 -14.74
CA ILE A 16 -7.76 6.93 -13.36
C ILE A 16 -6.35 6.63 -12.85
N ILE A 17 -5.49 6.02 -13.68
CA ILE A 17 -4.09 5.75 -13.30
C ILE A 17 -3.35 7.05 -12.99
N GLU A 18 -3.49 8.09 -13.81
CA GLU A 18 -2.85 9.39 -13.56
C GLU A 18 -3.36 10.05 -12.27
N CYS A 19 -4.67 9.94 -11.99
CA CYS A 19 -5.26 10.43 -10.76
C CYS A 19 -4.66 9.71 -9.54
N LEU A 20 -4.68 8.37 -9.54
CA LEU A 20 -4.15 7.54 -8.45
C LEU A 20 -2.65 7.78 -8.20
N LYS A 21 -1.86 8.01 -9.26
CA LYS A 21 -0.44 8.37 -9.11
C LYS A 21 -0.27 9.73 -8.43
N SER A 22 -1.12 10.70 -8.78
CA SER A 22 -1.07 12.04 -8.17
C SER A 22 -1.49 11.98 -6.71
N GLU A 23 -2.57 11.25 -6.40
CA GLU A 23 -3.02 10.99 -5.03
C GLU A 23 -1.95 10.30 -4.20
N MET A 24 -1.25 9.29 -4.76
CA MET A 24 -0.13 8.64 -4.08
C MET A 24 0.96 9.64 -3.66
N LEU A 25 1.31 10.59 -4.54
CA LEU A 25 2.30 11.61 -4.23
C LEU A 25 1.80 12.56 -3.13
N THR A 26 0.51 12.91 -3.15
CA THR A 26 -0.11 13.73 -2.11
C THR A 26 -0.06 13.04 -0.75
N GLU A 27 -0.49 11.77 -0.66
CA GLU A 27 -0.46 11.04 0.62
C GLU A 27 0.97 10.88 1.16
N VAL A 28 1.96 10.69 0.29
CA VAL A 28 3.37 10.66 0.71
C VAL A 28 3.82 12.03 1.23
N ALA A 29 3.41 13.13 0.59
CA ALA A 29 3.70 14.48 1.08
C ALA A 29 3.02 14.75 2.44
N ASP A 30 1.76 14.32 2.60
CA ASP A 30 1.01 14.45 3.84
C ASP A 30 1.63 13.61 4.96
N LEU A 31 2.16 12.43 4.67
CA LEU A 31 2.92 11.64 5.65
C LEU A 31 4.11 12.43 6.19
N PHE A 32 4.88 13.06 5.31
CA PHE A 32 6.02 13.88 5.74
C PHE A 32 5.58 15.10 6.55
N LYS A 33 4.48 15.73 6.18
CA LYS A 33 3.92 16.88 6.90
C LYS A 33 3.47 16.49 8.31
N VAL A 34 2.68 15.43 8.44
CA VAL A 34 2.19 14.90 9.74
C VAL A 34 3.36 14.56 10.65
N LEU A 35 4.40 13.90 10.13
CA LEU A 35 5.59 13.56 10.90
C LEU A 35 6.43 14.79 11.31
N ALA A 36 6.36 15.89 10.56
CA ALA A 36 7.07 17.13 10.87
C ALA A 36 6.32 18.02 11.89
N GLU A 37 4.98 17.98 11.91
CA GLU A 37 4.14 18.89 12.72
C GLU A 37 3.93 18.42 14.18
N GLY A 38 4.10 17.12 14.48
CA GLY A 38 4.57 16.66 15.78
C GLY A 38 3.69 16.86 17.03
N THR A 39 2.37 17.06 16.93
CA THR A 39 1.48 17.06 18.11
C THR A 39 1.15 15.61 18.56
N ARG A 40 1.65 15.24 19.75
CA ARG A 40 1.77 13.84 20.21
C ARG A 40 0.47 13.05 20.35
N GLU A 41 -0.68 13.69 20.56
CA GLU A 41 -1.95 12.97 20.79
C GLU A 41 -2.66 12.56 19.49
N GLU A 42 -2.62 13.37 18.43
CA GLU A 42 -3.29 13.09 17.15
C GLU A 42 -2.36 12.43 16.12
N LEU A 43 -1.05 12.38 16.40
CA LEU A 43 -0.04 11.87 15.47
C LEU A 43 -0.28 10.40 15.09
N HIS A 44 -0.63 9.55 16.06
CA HIS A 44 -0.81 8.12 15.80
C HIS A 44 -2.00 7.84 14.88
N GLU A 45 -3.12 8.52 15.10
CA GLU A 45 -4.31 8.41 14.27
C GLU A 45 -4.03 8.93 12.86
N SER A 46 -3.45 10.14 12.76
CA SER A 46 -3.11 10.78 11.48
C SER A 46 -2.11 9.95 10.66
N VAL A 47 -1.09 9.37 11.29
CA VAL A 47 -0.13 8.47 10.62
C VAL A 47 -0.82 7.20 10.15
N GLY A 48 -1.71 6.62 10.98
CA GLY A 48 -2.50 5.45 10.62
C GLY A 48 -3.35 5.69 9.37
N ASP A 49 -4.06 6.81 9.33
CA ASP A 49 -4.92 7.19 8.21
C ASP A 49 -4.12 7.36 6.91
N VAL A 50 -3.05 8.16 6.94
CA VAL A 50 -2.21 8.39 5.75
C VAL A 50 -1.58 7.09 5.24
N LEU A 51 -1.04 6.24 6.14
CA LEU A 51 -0.49 4.94 5.75
C LEU A 51 -1.56 4.02 5.16
N SER A 52 -2.79 4.05 5.69
CA SER A 52 -3.90 3.27 5.15
C SER A 52 -4.30 3.71 3.75
N ASN A 53 -4.31 5.03 3.49
CA ASN A 53 -4.58 5.60 2.16
C ASN A 53 -3.51 5.20 1.15
N ILE A 54 -2.23 5.26 1.51
CA ILE A 54 -1.12 4.81 0.66
C ILE A 54 -1.30 3.34 0.26
N ILE A 55 -1.70 2.48 1.21
CA ILE A 55 -1.96 1.06 0.94
C ILE A 55 -3.17 0.89 0.01
N LEU A 56 -4.27 1.64 0.26
CA LEU A 56 -5.47 1.61 -0.57
C LEU A 56 -5.16 2.01 -2.03
N ILE A 57 -4.49 3.15 -2.23
CA ILE A 57 -4.12 3.64 -3.56
C ILE A 57 -3.20 2.62 -4.25
N SER A 58 -2.27 2.00 -3.52
CA SER A 58 -1.39 0.95 -4.07
C SER A 58 -2.17 -0.23 -4.64
N TYR A 59 -3.22 -0.69 -3.94
CA TYR A 59 -4.09 -1.75 -4.44
C TYR A 59 -4.90 -1.31 -5.67
N LEU A 60 -5.52 -0.13 -5.62
CA LEU A 60 -6.32 0.39 -6.73
C LEU A 60 -5.47 0.59 -7.99
N LEU A 61 -4.27 1.13 -7.83
CA LEU A 61 -3.31 1.30 -8.92
C LEU A 61 -2.89 -0.05 -9.50
N GLY A 62 -2.57 -1.03 -8.65
CA GLY A 62 -2.29 -2.40 -9.07
C GLY A 62 -3.41 -2.98 -9.92
N LYS A 63 -4.67 -2.85 -9.47
CA LYS A 63 -5.85 -3.35 -10.21
C LYS A 63 -5.98 -2.70 -11.59
N ARG A 64 -5.77 -1.39 -11.70
CA ARG A 64 -5.84 -0.64 -12.96
C ARG A 64 -4.70 -0.99 -13.93
N LEU A 65 -3.57 -1.46 -13.40
CA LEU A 65 -2.41 -1.96 -14.15
C LEU A 65 -2.49 -3.47 -14.46
N GLY A 66 -3.58 -4.15 -14.11
CA GLY A 66 -3.76 -5.58 -14.38
C GLY A 66 -3.15 -6.51 -13.34
N VAL A 67 -2.73 -6.00 -12.18
CA VAL A 67 -2.25 -6.79 -11.04
C VAL A 67 -3.40 -7.02 -10.06
N SER A 68 -3.68 -8.27 -9.72
CA SER A 68 -4.72 -8.59 -8.72
C SER A 68 -4.27 -8.22 -7.30
N TYR A 69 -5.22 -7.95 -6.40
CA TYR A 69 -4.92 -7.68 -4.99
C TYR A 69 -4.15 -8.84 -4.35
N ASN A 70 -4.56 -10.08 -4.62
CA ASN A 70 -3.86 -11.29 -4.17
C ASN A 70 -2.40 -11.36 -4.65
N ALA A 71 -2.11 -10.89 -5.87
CA ALA A 71 -0.74 -10.87 -6.38
C ALA A 71 0.12 -9.81 -5.66
N VAL A 72 -0.45 -8.65 -5.32
CA VAL A 72 0.22 -7.62 -4.50
C VAL A 72 0.51 -8.18 -3.10
N GLU A 73 -0.48 -8.79 -2.45
CA GLU A 73 -0.30 -9.42 -1.14
C GLU A 73 0.74 -10.54 -1.14
N ALA A 74 0.74 -11.39 -2.17
CA ALA A 74 1.71 -12.46 -2.30
C ALA A 74 3.15 -11.90 -2.40
N LYS A 75 3.33 -10.80 -3.14
CA LYS A 75 4.62 -10.08 -3.21
C LYS A 75 5.02 -9.50 -1.86
N ILE A 76 4.10 -8.89 -1.11
CA ILE A 76 4.37 -8.37 0.25
C ILE A 76 4.86 -9.50 1.15
N ARG A 77 4.13 -10.64 1.20
CA ARG A 77 4.51 -11.81 2.01
C ARG A 77 5.87 -12.38 1.59
N SER A 78 6.16 -12.42 0.29
CA SER A 78 7.46 -12.88 -0.20
C SER A 78 8.60 -11.96 0.26
N LYS A 79 8.39 -10.63 0.27
CA LYS A 79 9.37 -9.65 0.76
C LYS A 79 9.61 -9.81 2.26
N VAL A 80 8.56 -9.99 3.06
CA VAL A 80 8.69 -10.25 4.51
C VAL A 80 9.50 -11.52 4.76
N ARG A 81 9.15 -12.62 4.09
CA ARG A 81 9.89 -13.89 4.22
C ARG A 81 11.36 -13.75 3.79
N LEU A 82 11.62 -13.02 2.71
CA LEU A 82 13.00 -12.78 2.26
C LEU A 82 13.79 -11.99 3.30
N GLY A 83 13.22 -10.90 3.82
CA GLY A 83 13.87 -10.09 4.85
C GLY A 83 14.16 -10.85 6.15
N LEU A 84 13.31 -11.83 6.51
CA LEU A 84 13.56 -12.75 7.63
C LEU A 84 14.74 -13.70 7.36
N VAL A 85 14.89 -14.19 6.14
CA VAL A 85 16.00 -15.08 5.74
C VAL A 85 17.32 -14.31 5.70
N GLU A 86 17.28 -13.07 5.19
CA GLU A 86 18.46 -12.21 5.04
C GLU A 86 18.96 -11.64 6.37
N ASN A 87 18.19 -11.76 7.47
CA ASN A 87 18.57 -11.27 8.81
C ASN A 87 19.02 -9.80 8.79
N ASN A 88 18.25 -8.95 8.08
CA ASN A 88 18.53 -7.53 7.96
C ASN A 88 18.52 -6.85 9.36
N ASP A 89 19.27 -5.77 9.54
CA ASP A 89 19.49 -5.15 10.86
C ASP A 89 18.17 -4.85 11.60
N ALA A 90 17.12 -4.42 10.89
CA ALA A 90 15.81 -4.18 11.47
C ALA A 90 15.19 -5.43 12.16
N GLU A 91 15.33 -6.62 11.57
CA GLU A 91 14.85 -7.85 12.19
C GLU A 91 15.74 -8.28 13.36
N LYS A 92 17.06 -8.09 13.23
CA LYS A 92 18.03 -8.42 14.27
C LYS A 92 17.84 -7.57 15.53
N TYR A 93 17.44 -6.31 15.39
CA TYR A 93 17.33 -5.35 16.50
C TYR A 93 15.90 -5.13 17.00
N TYR A 94 14.87 -5.24 16.15
CA TYR A 94 13.49 -4.88 16.51
C TYR A 94 12.47 -6.01 16.30
N GLY A 95 12.74 -6.97 15.42
CA GLY A 95 11.82 -8.11 15.16
C GLY A 95 10.55 -7.73 14.39
N ASP A 96 10.53 -6.56 13.75
CA ASP A 96 9.34 -6.00 13.07
C ASP A 96 8.82 -6.91 11.95
N LEU A 97 9.71 -7.60 11.21
CA LEU A 97 9.29 -8.51 10.14
C LEU A 97 8.68 -9.78 10.71
N SER A 98 9.18 -10.27 11.84
CA SER A 98 8.57 -11.38 12.57
C SER A 98 7.17 -11.03 13.07
N GLU A 99 6.98 -9.84 13.63
CA GLU A 99 5.66 -9.37 14.07
C GLU A 99 4.70 -9.19 12.89
N LEU A 100 5.13 -8.53 11.82
CA LEU A 100 4.34 -8.35 10.62
C LEU A 100 3.96 -9.69 9.98
N SER A 101 4.88 -10.65 9.93
CA SER A 101 4.61 -12.01 9.43
C SER A 101 3.50 -12.70 10.23
N LYS A 102 3.53 -12.60 11.56
CA LYS A 102 2.48 -13.14 12.45
C LYS A 102 1.15 -12.44 12.21
N HIS A 103 1.14 -11.11 12.12
CA HIS A 103 -0.07 -10.33 11.85
C HIS A 103 -0.72 -10.78 10.54
N LEU A 104 0.05 -10.78 9.44
CA LEU A 104 -0.42 -11.20 8.11
C LEU A 104 -0.86 -12.66 8.06
N GLY A 105 -0.28 -13.55 8.87
CA GLY A 105 -0.68 -14.95 9.02
C GLY A 105 -1.97 -15.13 9.83
N SER A 106 -2.17 -14.30 10.86
CA SER A 106 -3.32 -14.34 11.76
C SER A 106 -4.62 -13.88 11.08
N SER A 107 -4.53 -12.87 10.21
CA SER A 107 -5.70 -12.32 9.49
C SER A 107 -6.39 -13.36 8.59
N ARG A 108 -5.65 -14.36 8.08
CA ARG A 108 -6.23 -15.47 7.28
C ARG A 108 -6.97 -16.52 8.10
N ARG A 109 -6.73 -16.62 9.41
CA ARG A 109 -7.42 -17.62 10.27
C ARG A 109 -8.78 -17.14 10.77
N LYS A 110 -9.04 -15.83 10.76
CA LYS A 110 -10.31 -15.25 11.23
C LYS A 110 -11.43 -15.28 10.18
N GLU A 111 -11.11 -15.59 8.93
CA GLU A 111 -12.07 -15.67 7.80
C GLU A 111 -12.46 -17.10 7.41
N LYS A 112 -12.17 -18.09 8.27
CA LYS A 112 -12.63 -19.49 8.14
C LYS A 112 -13.57 -19.82 9.28
#